data_AF-A0A8J2Z0Y6-F1
#
_entry.id   AF-A0A8J2Z0Y6-F1
#
_cell.length_a   1.000
_cell.length_b   1.000
_cell.length_c   1.000
_cell.angle_alpha   90.00
_cell.angle_beta   90.00
_cell.angle_gamma   90.00
#
_symmetry.space_group_name_H-M   'P 1'
#
loop_
_entity.id
_entity.type
_entity.pdbx_description
1 polymer ?
#
loop_
_entity_poly.entity_id
_entity_poly.type
_entity_poly.pdbx_seq_one_letter_code
_entity_poly.pdbx_strand_id
1 'polypeptide(L)' 'MGVMGKVLLALAVLIILVIVGGGLFLAYAPPPASSQKVEKVLPDARFPR' A
#
# COMPACT_ATOMS: atom_id res chain seq x y z
N MET A 1 20.54 29.98 9.39
CA MET A 1 20.71 28.51 9.30
C MET A 1 22.00 28.22 8.55
N GLY A 2 22.97 27.55 9.20
CA GLY A 2 24.19 27.09 8.52
C GLY A 2 23.91 26.03 7.45
N VAL A 3 24.92 25.70 6.64
CA VAL A 3 24.80 24.72 5.55
C VAL A 3 24.21 23.39 6.04
N MET A 4 24.68 22.90 7.19
CA MET A 4 24.16 21.68 7.82
C MET A 4 22.66 21.78 8.17
N GLY A 5 22.21 22.94 8.65
CA GLY A 5 20.79 23.15 8.99
C GLY A 5 19.88 23.12 7.76
N LYS A 6 20.35 23.62 6.62
CA LYS A 6 19.62 23.55 5.34
C LYS A 6 19.54 22.12 4.82
N VAL A 7 20.63 21.35 4.96
CA VAL A 7 20.67 19.94 4.57
C VAL A 7 19.72 19.11 5.42
N LEU A 8 19.72 19.28 6.74
CA LEU A 8 18.80 18.58 7.64
C LEU A 8 17.33 18.92 7.35
N LEU A 9 17.03 20.19 7.08
CA LEU A 9 15.68 20.61 6.68
C LEU A 9 15.25 19.94 5.37
N ALA A 10 16.12 19.95 4.36
CA ALA A 10 15.83 19.31 3.07
C ALA A 10 15.59 17.81 3.22
N LEU A 11 16.40 17.13 4.05
CA LEU A 11 16.22 15.71 4.35
C LEU A 11 14.88 15.44 5.06
N ALA A 12 14.52 16.27 6.04
CA ALA A 12 13.24 16.12 6.74
C ALA A 12 12.05 16.30 5.78
N VAL A 13 12.09 17.31 4.91
CA VAL A 13 11.05 17.53 3.89
C VAL A 13 10.96 16.35 2.92
N LEU A 14 12.11 15.83 2.48
CA LEU A 14 12.16 14.67 1.58
C LEU A 14 11.51 13.44 2.23
N ILE A 15 11.81 13.16 3.50
CA ILE A 15 11.22 12.04 4.24
C ILE A 15 9.70 12.19 4.32
N ILE A 16 9.21 13.39 4.64
CA ILE A 16 7.77 13.68 4.71
C ILE A 16 7.12 13.43 3.34
N LEU A 17 7.74 13.89 2.25
CA LEU A 17 7.22 13.67 0.90
C LEU A 17 7.14 12.18 0.54
N VAL A 18 8.14 11.37 0.91
CA VAL A 18 8.14 9.93 0.66
C VAL A 18 7.04 9.23 1.46
N ILE A 19 6.85 9.59 2.73
CA ILE A 19 5.82 8.98 3.58
C ILE A 19 4.42 9.34 3.06
N VAL A 20 4.18 10.61 2.76
CA VAL A 20 2.89 11.07 2.25
C VAL A 20 2.61 10.49 0.87
N GLY A 21 3.57 10.55 -0.05
CA GLY A 21 3.44 9.97 -1.38
C GLY A 21 3.23 8.46 -1.37
N GLY A 22 4.00 7.74 -0.54
CA GLY A 22 3.85 6.30 -0.35
C GLY A 22 2.51 5.94 0.29
N GLY A 23 2.06 6.71 1.28
CA GLY A 23 0.76 6.54 1.92
C GLY A 23 -0.40 6.74 0.93
N LEU A 24 -0.34 7.79 0.11
CA LEU A 24 -1.33 8.03 -0.95
C LEU A 24 -1.31 6.93 -2.00
N PHE A 25 -0.12 6.48 -2.42
CA PHE A 25 0.00 5.36 -3.35
C PHE A 25 -0.66 4.10 -2.79
N LEU A 26 -0.39 3.73 -1.53
CA LEU A 26 -0.99 2.55 -0.92
C LEU A 26 -2.50 2.69 -0.68
N ALA A 27 -2.98 3.90 -0.38
CA ALA A 27 -4.39 4.16 -0.14
C ALA A 27 -5.24 4.14 -1.42
N TYR A 28 -4.68 4.62 -2.54
CA TYR A 28 -5.44 4.87 -3.77
C TYR A 28 -5.02 3.99 -4.95
N ALA A 29 -3.86 3.33 -4.91
CA ALA A 29 -3.49 2.41 -5.98
C ALA A 29 -4.44 1.19 -5.95
N PRO A 30 -5.13 0.90 -7.07
CA PRO A 30 -5.98 -0.27 -7.14
C PRO A 30 -5.12 -1.53 -6.95
N PRO A 31 -5.56 -2.48 -6.11
CA PRO A 31 -4.87 -3.75 -6.00
C PRO A 31 -4.83 -4.44 -7.38
N PRO A 32 -3.76 -5.17 -7.71
CA PRO A 32 -3.68 -5.89 -8.96
C PRO A 32 -4.85 -6.87 -9.07
N ALA A 33 -5.42 -6.98 -10.27
CA ALA A 33 -6.56 -7.87 -10.52
C ALA A 33 -6.23 -9.29 -10.03
N SER A 34 -7.06 -9.84 -9.14
CA SER A 34 -6.90 -11.19 -8.64
C SER A 34 -7.13 -12.17 -9.79
N SER A 35 -6.05 -12.73 -10.34
CA SER A 35 -6.13 -13.73 -11.43
C SER A 35 -6.73 -15.07 -10.99
N GLN A 36 -7.08 -15.22 -9.71
CA GLN A 36 -7.66 -16.42 -9.15
C GLN A 36 -9.05 -16.07 -8.61
N LYS A 37 -10.09 -16.29 -9.43
CA LYS A 37 -11.45 -16.47 -8.91
C LYS A 37 -11.37 -17.67 -7.97
N VAL A 38 -11.23 -17.41 -6.67
CA VAL A 38 -11.44 -18.44 -5.66
C VAL A 38 -12.93 -18.72 -5.69
N GLU A 39 -13.30 -19.66 -6.56
CA GLU A 39 -14.59 -20.32 -6.51
C GLU A 39 -14.67 -20.99 -5.14
N LYS A 40 -15.28 -20.28 -4.19
CA LYS A 40 -15.72 -20.84 -2.90
C LYS A 40 -16.89 -21.77 -3.18
N VAL A 41 -16.64 -22.82 -3.96
CA VAL A 41 -17.53 -23.97 -4.05
C VAL A 41 -17.38 -24.67 -2.71
N LEU A 42 -18.40 -24.56 -1.87
CA LEU A 42 -18.51 -25.46 -0.73
C LEU A 42 -18.55 -26.87 -1.33
N PRO A 43 -17.63 -27.79 -0.97
CA PRO A 43 -17.72 -29.15 -1.46
C PRO A 43 -19.08 -29.72 -1.04
N ASP A 44 -19.92 -30.03 -2.03
CA ASP A 44 -21.30 -30.53 -1.84
C ASP A 44 -21.36 -31.82 -1.01
N ALA A 45 -20.22 -32.46 -0.77
CA ALA A 45 -20.04 -33.60 0.12
C ALA A 45 -20.48 -33.34 1.59
N ARG A 46 -20.80 -32.10 1.96
CA ARG A 46 -21.28 -31.73 3.31
C ARG A 46 -22.80 -31.58 3.45
N PHE A 47 -23.57 -31.61 2.36
CA PHE A 47 -25.03 -31.48 2.41
C PHE A 47 -25.71 -32.74 1.84
N PRO A 48 -26.02 -33.74 2.69
CA PRO A 48 -26.84 -34.89 2.26
C PRO A 48 -28.26 -34.42 1.90
N ARG A 49 -28.78 -34.94 0.78
CA ARG A 49 -30.18 -34.76 0.34
C ARG A 49 -31.11 -35.72 1.04
#